data_AF-A0A3D3JGV9-F1
#
_entry.id   AF-A0A3D3JGV9-F1
#
_cell.length_a   1.000
_cell.length_b   1.000
_cell.length_c   1.000
_cell.angle_alpha   90.00
_cell.angle_beta   90.00
_cell.angle_gamma   90.00
#
_symmetry.space_group_name_H-M   'P 1'
#
loop_
_entity.id
_entity.type
_entity.pdbx_description
1 polymer ?
#
loop_
_entity_poly.entity_id
_entity_poly.type
_entity_poly.pdbx_seq_one_letter_code
_entity_poly.pdbx_strand_id
1 'polypeptide(L)'
;IDSSWYVQPELTYRLPLTNVSGDEAFSPWKVGQLRLGVNIFFGFSESTSTPTSRSSSLNASMGRITAFDRDGREYDVRELTVEDVRYNEMFPLVPYMFANEGQPSPGADLQTGGIDPMSGDFMPESLPLDAVEVNRNLLNVIGARLKKTPQATLTITGTTDGKELGKNGDRDGLARKRAEWAKAYLVSSFGIDADRIAVRTSSSPSRPSSSTDPDGIAENRRVEFSSNVPDILAPVVITADNQRVSTPDLVNFHPVVESEDSVSTWSLEILQAGRPLRSLQGRGRPSTIGWSIKPNDLSSQQVPVDFEFTARTAGGDSTTVVGTIPVDYVSSVRKRTENLPDRTVDKYSLILFDFDKATLNEDNQRILEMMVLPSIRANSRVSVIGYTDRIGGDDYNKKLSAERAQTVRLFLQSRAKDATYSSSGVGESTEIFPNASPIGRQLSRTVQVIVETPRR
;
A
#
# COMPACT_ATOMS: atom_id res chain seq x y z
N ILE A 1 -1.96 -52.35 -2.30
CA ILE A 1 -1.02 -52.77 -1.23
C ILE A 1 0.11 -53.48 -1.96
N ASP A 2 1.07 -52.72 -2.48
CA ASP A 2 2.28 -53.31 -3.06
C ASP A 2 3.21 -53.62 -1.91
N SER A 3 3.28 -54.92 -1.57
CA SER A 3 4.22 -55.45 -0.60
C SER A 3 5.62 -55.43 -1.20
N SER A 4 6.28 -54.29 -1.06
CA SER A 4 7.70 -54.18 -1.35
C SER A 4 8.49 -54.85 -0.23
N TRP A 5 9.15 -55.95 -0.55
CA TRP A 5 10.03 -56.67 0.35
C TRP A 5 11.45 -56.16 0.19
N TYR A 6 12.07 -55.77 1.30
CA TYR A 6 13.47 -55.34 1.35
C TYR A 6 14.24 -56.28 2.28
N VAL A 7 15.45 -56.66 1.87
CA VAL A 7 16.39 -57.37 2.71
C VAL A 7 17.54 -56.43 3.04
N GLN A 8 17.80 -56.22 4.32
CA GLN A 8 18.85 -55.33 4.81
C GLN A 8 19.87 -56.12 5.64
N PRO A 9 20.97 -56.59 5.04
CA PRO A 9 22.08 -57.12 5.81
C PRO A 9 22.88 -55.95 6.41
N GLU A 10 23.06 -55.95 7.74
CA GLU A 10 23.91 -54.99 8.44
C GLU A 10 25.23 -55.66 8.85
N LEU A 11 26.35 -55.05 8.48
CA LEU A 11 27.68 -55.39 9.01
C LEU A 11 28.23 -54.18 9.75
N THR A 12 28.33 -54.30 11.07
CA THR A 12 28.79 -53.20 11.93
C THR A 12 30.04 -53.60 12.69
N TYR A 13 31.09 -52.79 12.56
CA TYR A 13 32.32 -52.91 13.34
C TYR A 13 32.39 -51.78 14.37
N ARG A 14 32.74 -52.12 15.61
CA ARG A 14 32.82 -51.18 16.73
C ARG A 14 34.21 -51.22 17.32
N LEU A 15 34.89 -50.08 17.35
CA LEU A 15 36.20 -49.94 17.99
C LEU A 15 36.08 -49.02 19.22
N PRO A 16 36.21 -49.55 20.45
CA PRO A 16 36.27 -48.71 21.64
C PRO A 16 37.61 -47.99 21.69
N LEU A 17 37.60 -46.65 21.88
CA LEU A 17 38.82 -45.84 21.92
C LEU A 17 39.50 -45.82 23.30
N THR A 18 38.90 -46.43 24.34
CA THR A 18 39.42 -46.48 25.71
C THR A 18 39.11 -47.84 26.36
N ASN A 19 40.03 -48.37 27.19
CA ASN A 19 39.78 -49.52 28.07
C ASN A 19 39.22 -49.04 29.40
N VAL A 20 38.18 -49.69 29.90
CA VAL A 20 37.46 -49.26 31.12
C VAL A 20 37.68 -50.29 32.21
N SER A 21 38.21 -49.83 33.35
CA SER A 21 38.33 -50.59 34.59
C SER A 21 36.98 -50.66 35.28
N GLY A 22 36.63 -51.84 35.83
CA GLY A 22 35.33 -52.11 36.46
C GLY A 22 35.28 -51.74 37.93
N ASP A 23 35.34 -50.44 38.26
CA ASP A 23 35.14 -49.96 39.63
C ASP A 23 33.87 -49.07 39.69
N GLU A 24 32.97 -49.36 40.63
CA GLU A 24 31.57 -48.86 40.67
C GLU A 24 31.40 -47.41 41.15
N ALA A 25 32.48 -46.64 41.29
CA ALA A 25 32.46 -45.40 42.05
C ALA A 25 32.61 -44.09 41.24
N PHE A 26 32.10 -43.93 40.00
CA PHE A 26 32.06 -42.59 39.35
C PHE A 26 30.90 -42.33 38.36
N SER A 27 30.50 -41.04 38.34
CA SER A 27 29.54 -40.25 37.51
C SER A 27 29.29 -40.66 36.04
N PRO A 28 28.22 -40.15 35.36
CA PRO A 28 27.89 -40.52 33.98
C PRO A 28 29.02 -40.14 33.02
N TRP A 29 29.71 -41.14 32.49
CA TRP A 29 30.84 -40.96 31.58
C TRP A 29 30.40 -41.16 30.13
N LYS A 30 30.98 -40.36 29.23
CA LYS A 30 30.76 -40.43 27.78
C LYS A 30 31.89 -41.23 27.13
N VAL A 31 31.56 -42.33 26.46
CA VAL A 31 32.52 -43.11 25.66
C VAL A 31 32.51 -42.62 24.23
N GLY A 32 33.68 -42.20 23.73
CA GLY A 32 33.86 -41.98 22.30
C GLY A 32 33.86 -43.32 21.57
N GLN A 33 32.94 -43.48 20.61
CA GLN A 33 32.90 -44.63 19.70
C GLN A 33 32.94 -44.13 18.26
N LEU A 34 33.69 -44.82 17.40
CA LEU A 34 33.60 -44.65 15.95
C LEU A 34 32.76 -45.81 15.40
N ARG A 35 31.71 -45.50 14.63
CA ARG A 35 30.93 -46.50 13.89
C ARG A 35 31.06 -46.24 12.40
N LEU A 36 31.37 -47.28 11.66
CA LEU A 36 31.38 -47.30 10.21
C LEU A 36 30.46 -48.44 9.76
N GLY A 37 29.59 -48.16 8.80
CA GLY A 37 28.66 -49.13 8.25
C GLY A 37 28.44 -48.86 6.77
N VAL A 38 28.19 -49.92 5.99
CA VAL A 38 27.82 -49.86 4.59
C VAL A 38 26.46 -50.53 4.47
N ASN A 39 25.47 -49.80 3.92
CA ASN A 39 24.16 -50.34 3.63
C ASN A 39 24.03 -50.56 2.12
N ILE A 40 23.62 -51.77 1.72
CA ILE A 40 23.35 -52.12 0.33
C ILE A 40 21.89 -52.53 0.24
N PHE A 41 21.14 -51.87 -0.64
CA PHE A 41 19.71 -52.11 -0.83
C PHE A 41 19.49 -52.94 -2.09
N PHE A 42 18.74 -54.03 -1.97
CA PHE A 42 18.26 -54.80 -3.11
C PHE A 42 16.74 -54.72 -3.15
N GLY A 43 16.19 -54.05 -4.16
CA GLY A 43 14.75 -53.99 -4.41
C GLY A 43 14.37 -54.92 -5.55
N PHE A 44 13.42 -55.82 -5.33
CA PHE A 44 12.93 -56.78 -6.32
C PHE A 44 11.54 -56.40 -6.85
N SER A 45 11.37 -55.17 -7.30
CA SER A 45 10.11 -54.72 -7.94
C SER A 45 10.32 -54.61 -9.45
N GLU A 46 9.41 -55.19 -10.24
CA GLU A 46 9.37 -54.98 -11.69
C GLU A 46 9.19 -53.49 -11.98
N SER A 47 10.10 -52.92 -12.78
CA SER A 47 10.05 -51.52 -13.16
C SER A 47 8.83 -51.26 -14.05
N THR A 48 7.73 -50.85 -13.45
CA THR A 48 6.68 -50.18 -14.20
C THR A 48 7.26 -48.84 -14.62
N SER A 49 7.46 -48.63 -15.92
CA SER A 49 7.94 -47.37 -16.48
C SER A 49 7.02 -46.25 -16.02
N THR A 50 7.49 -45.44 -15.08
CA THR A 50 6.82 -44.21 -14.68
C THR A 50 6.77 -43.31 -15.92
N PRO A 51 5.63 -42.69 -16.28
CA PRO A 51 5.63 -41.69 -17.33
C PRO A 51 6.64 -40.61 -16.93
N THR A 52 7.54 -40.26 -17.86
CA THR A 52 8.53 -39.22 -17.70
C THR A 52 7.89 -37.98 -17.06
N SER A 53 8.18 -37.70 -15.79
CA SER A 53 7.82 -36.42 -15.20
C SER A 53 8.51 -35.37 -16.05
N ARG A 54 7.74 -34.51 -16.74
CA ARG A 54 8.31 -33.27 -17.24
C ARG A 54 8.96 -32.60 -16.04
N SER A 55 10.27 -32.41 -16.05
CA SER A 55 10.91 -31.53 -15.09
C SER A 55 10.45 -30.13 -15.45
N SER A 56 9.39 -29.65 -14.81
CA SER A 56 9.00 -28.25 -14.88
C SER A 56 10.16 -27.43 -14.32
N SER A 57 10.88 -26.74 -15.20
CA SER A 57 11.98 -25.84 -14.83
C SER A 57 11.41 -24.49 -14.40
N LEU A 58 10.82 -24.44 -13.19
CA LEU A 58 10.42 -23.18 -12.58
C LEU A 58 11.64 -22.54 -11.89
N ASN A 59 12.16 -21.47 -12.50
CA ASN A 59 13.22 -20.66 -11.93
C ASN A 59 12.71 -19.24 -11.65
N ALA A 60 13.11 -18.66 -10.52
CA ALA A 60 12.86 -17.26 -10.23
C ALA A 60 14.14 -16.57 -9.76
N SER A 61 14.24 -15.28 -10.03
CA SER A 61 15.26 -14.40 -9.49
C SER A 61 14.65 -13.05 -9.14
N MET A 62 15.28 -12.33 -8.22
CA MET A 62 14.98 -10.93 -8.00
C MET A 62 15.93 -10.12 -8.88
N GLY A 63 15.38 -9.36 -9.82
CA GLY A 63 16.14 -8.46 -10.67
C GLY A 63 16.60 -7.23 -9.88
N ARG A 64 16.48 -6.05 -10.50
CA ARG A 64 16.81 -4.79 -9.83
C ARG A 64 15.77 -4.50 -8.76
N ILE A 65 16.21 -3.87 -7.67
CA ILE A 65 15.31 -3.20 -6.73
C ILE A 65 15.53 -1.71 -6.98
N THR A 66 14.49 -0.99 -7.36
CA THR A 66 14.63 0.39 -7.84
C THR A 66 13.73 1.35 -7.07
N ALA A 67 14.03 2.64 -7.19
CA ALA A 67 13.18 3.72 -6.73
C ALA A 67 13.33 4.90 -7.68
N PHE A 68 12.44 5.89 -7.57
CA PHE A 68 12.54 7.12 -8.34
C PHE A 68 13.20 8.21 -7.49
N ASP A 69 14.18 8.89 -8.08
CA ASP A 69 14.72 10.11 -7.50
C ASP A 69 13.72 11.27 -7.65
N ARG A 70 14.10 12.44 -7.14
CA ARG A 70 13.25 13.64 -7.14
C ARG A 70 12.97 14.18 -8.54
N ASP A 71 13.81 13.84 -9.52
CA ASP A 71 13.63 14.19 -10.92
C ASP A 71 12.84 13.11 -11.68
N GLY A 72 12.37 12.06 -10.97
CA GLY A 72 11.65 10.94 -11.55
C GLY A 72 12.54 9.97 -12.31
N ARG A 73 13.86 10.01 -12.09
CA ARG A 73 14.79 9.06 -12.70
C ARG A 73 14.85 7.83 -11.81
N GLU A 74 14.70 6.68 -12.44
CA GLU A 74 14.83 5.41 -11.76
C GLU A 74 16.30 5.14 -11.38
N TYR A 75 16.55 4.70 -10.15
CA TYR A 75 17.87 4.31 -9.66
C TYR A 75 17.81 3.01 -8.85
N ASP A 76 18.94 2.31 -8.72
CA ASP A 76 19.05 1.09 -7.93
C ASP A 76 19.10 1.39 -6.43
N VAL A 77 18.20 0.79 -5.67
CA VAL A 77 18.18 0.87 -4.21
C VAL A 77 19.24 -0.07 -3.66
N ARG A 78 20.30 0.51 -3.07
CA ARG A 78 21.37 -0.24 -2.40
C ARG A 78 21.24 -0.23 -0.87
N GLU A 79 20.49 0.71 -0.34
CA GLU A 79 20.26 0.94 1.07
C GLU A 79 18.99 1.79 1.24
N LEU A 80 18.30 1.62 2.37
CA LEU A 80 17.25 2.52 2.83
C LEU A 80 17.80 3.42 3.93
N THR A 81 17.83 4.74 3.69
CA THR A 81 18.14 5.70 4.75
C THR A 81 16.87 5.98 5.54
N VAL A 82 16.87 5.70 6.84
CA VAL A 82 15.74 5.95 7.73
C VAL A 82 16.11 7.03 8.71
N GLU A 83 15.35 8.11 8.76
CA GLU A 83 15.65 9.27 9.60
C GLU A 83 14.51 9.59 10.55
N ASP A 84 14.84 10.01 11.78
CA ASP A 84 13.87 10.74 12.60
C ASP A 84 13.73 12.18 12.06
N VAL A 85 12.51 12.59 11.69
CA VAL A 85 12.23 13.94 11.18
C VAL A 85 10.94 14.50 11.78
N ARG A 86 10.74 15.82 11.67
CA ARG A 86 9.40 16.39 11.83
C ARG A 86 8.61 16.14 10.55
N TYR A 87 7.47 15.48 10.65
CA TYR A 87 6.70 15.03 9.49
C TYR A 87 5.25 15.48 9.58
N ASN A 88 4.79 16.12 8.51
CA ASN A 88 3.40 16.49 8.35
C ASN A 88 2.90 15.86 7.05
N GLU A 89 1.72 15.26 7.08
CA GLU A 89 1.10 14.75 5.86
C GLU A 89 -0.35 15.19 5.74
N MET A 90 -0.71 15.62 4.54
CA MET A 90 -2.05 15.97 4.15
C MET A 90 -2.63 14.88 3.26
N PHE A 91 -3.69 14.27 3.74
CA PHE A 91 -4.43 13.24 3.04
C PHE A 91 -5.70 13.84 2.41
N PRO A 92 -5.93 13.65 1.11
CA PRO A 92 -7.16 14.08 0.49
C PRO A 92 -8.30 13.25 1.04
N LEU A 93 -9.43 13.91 1.30
CA LEU A 93 -10.66 13.24 1.68
C LEU A 93 -11.52 13.11 0.42
N VAL A 94 -11.52 11.93 -0.17
CA VAL A 94 -12.34 11.62 -1.35
C VAL A 94 -13.80 11.67 -0.91
N PRO A 95 -14.65 12.55 -1.48
CA PRO A 95 -16.01 12.75 -1.01
C PRO A 95 -16.97 11.67 -1.51
N TYR A 96 -16.50 10.41 -1.56
CA TYR A 96 -17.20 9.24 -2.09
C TYR A 96 -17.12 8.07 -1.13
N MET A 97 -18.28 7.48 -0.82
CA MET A 97 -18.36 6.16 -0.19
C MET A 97 -18.75 5.14 -1.26
N PHE A 98 -17.91 4.13 -1.47
CA PHE A 98 -18.15 3.10 -2.50
C PHE A 98 -19.01 1.96 -1.97
N ALA A 99 -19.73 1.29 -2.88
CA ALA A 99 -20.55 0.14 -2.55
C ALA A 99 -20.31 -1.02 -3.53
N ASN A 100 -20.47 -2.24 -3.01
CA ASN A 100 -20.47 -3.44 -3.83
C ASN A 100 -21.73 -3.50 -4.70
N GLU A 101 -21.67 -4.27 -5.79
CA GLU A 101 -22.77 -4.41 -6.75
C GLU A 101 -24.06 -4.86 -6.06
N GLY A 102 -25.15 -4.12 -6.30
CA GLY A 102 -26.45 -4.42 -5.71
C GLY A 102 -26.55 -4.21 -4.19
N GLN A 103 -25.48 -3.78 -3.50
CA GLN A 103 -25.49 -3.62 -2.05
C GLN A 103 -25.89 -2.19 -1.63
N PRO A 104 -26.76 -2.04 -0.62
CA PRO A 104 -27.17 -0.74 -0.09
C PRO A 104 -26.16 -0.14 0.89
N SER A 105 -25.14 -0.89 1.32
CA SER A 105 -24.12 -0.45 2.27
C SER A 105 -22.72 -0.75 1.73
N PRO A 106 -21.69 -0.01 2.17
CA PRO A 106 -20.30 -0.36 1.86
C PRO A 106 -19.91 -1.70 2.49
N GLY A 107 -18.91 -2.36 1.90
CA GLY A 107 -18.19 -3.44 2.55
C GLY A 107 -17.27 -2.91 3.66
N ALA A 108 -16.86 -3.77 4.60
CA ALA A 108 -15.97 -3.38 5.70
C ALA A 108 -14.58 -2.91 5.21
N ASP A 109 -14.16 -3.39 4.04
CA ASP A 109 -12.95 -2.97 3.33
C ASP A 109 -13.06 -1.57 2.71
N LEU A 110 -14.28 -1.09 2.46
CA LEU A 110 -14.56 0.21 1.83
C LEU A 110 -14.96 1.30 2.83
N GLN A 111 -15.49 0.93 4.00
CA GLN A 111 -15.86 1.89 5.04
C GLN A 111 -15.71 1.24 6.42
N THR A 112 -14.97 1.92 7.29
CA THR A 112 -14.89 1.58 8.71
C THR A 112 -16.24 1.90 9.35
N GLY A 113 -16.86 0.88 9.92
CA GLY A 113 -18.12 0.99 10.66
C GLY A 113 -17.89 1.06 12.17
N GLY A 114 -18.79 1.75 12.87
CA GLY A 114 -18.78 1.88 14.34
C GLY A 114 -17.69 2.78 14.89
N ILE A 115 -18.06 3.66 15.82
CA ILE A 115 -17.12 4.25 16.77
C ILE A 115 -17.48 3.67 18.12
N ASP A 116 -16.47 3.17 18.84
CA ASP A 116 -16.67 2.72 20.21
C ASP A 116 -17.08 3.92 21.08
N PRO A 117 -18.30 3.95 21.64
CA PRO A 117 -18.74 5.03 22.53
C PRO A 117 -17.86 5.21 23.76
N MET A 118 -17.09 4.18 24.15
CA MET A 118 -16.14 4.24 25.27
C MET A 118 -14.82 4.93 24.92
N SER A 119 -14.50 5.10 23.63
CA SER A 119 -13.20 5.60 23.15
C SER A 119 -13.08 7.14 23.12
N GLY A 120 -14.13 7.86 23.49
CA GLY A 120 -14.19 9.32 23.40
C GLY A 120 -14.64 9.82 22.03
N ASP A 121 -14.50 11.13 21.79
CA ASP A 121 -14.84 11.73 20.50
C ASP A 121 -13.80 11.35 19.44
N PHE A 122 -14.27 10.89 18.28
CA PHE A 122 -13.39 10.62 17.13
C PHE A 122 -12.66 11.88 16.67
N MET A 123 -11.33 11.78 16.54
CA MET A 123 -10.46 12.85 16.06
C MET A 123 -9.83 12.42 14.72
N PRO A 124 -10.15 13.08 13.60
CA PRO A 124 -9.52 12.78 12.31
C PRO A 124 -7.98 12.77 12.36
N GLU A 125 -7.40 13.63 13.20
CA GLU A 125 -5.96 13.81 13.34
C GLU A 125 -5.27 12.64 14.08
N SER A 126 -6.03 11.75 14.73
CA SER A 126 -5.50 10.56 15.40
C SER A 126 -5.49 9.31 14.50
N LEU A 127 -5.94 9.44 13.25
CA LEU A 127 -5.88 8.35 12.28
C LEU A 127 -4.41 8.01 11.94
N PRO A 128 -4.14 6.77 11.51
CA PRO A 128 -2.81 6.42 11.03
C PRO A 128 -2.41 7.27 9.82
N LEU A 129 -1.10 7.43 9.61
CA LEU A 129 -0.51 8.07 8.41
C LEU A 129 -0.68 7.15 7.18
N ASP A 130 -1.93 6.95 6.78
CA ASP A 130 -2.36 6.07 5.69
C ASP A 130 -3.60 6.66 5.00
N ALA A 131 -3.42 7.07 3.75
CA ALA A 131 -4.50 7.68 2.96
C ALA A 131 -5.71 6.75 2.78
N VAL A 132 -5.50 5.43 2.66
CA VAL A 132 -6.59 4.46 2.50
C VAL A 132 -7.39 4.38 3.79
N GLU A 133 -6.72 4.27 4.94
CA GLU A 133 -7.41 4.24 6.25
C GLU A 133 -8.13 5.56 6.56
N VAL A 134 -7.56 6.71 6.18
CA VAL A 134 -8.24 8.01 6.28
C VAL A 134 -9.55 7.99 5.49
N ASN A 135 -9.53 7.47 4.26
CA ASN A 135 -10.71 7.45 3.41
C ASN A 135 -11.70 6.33 3.75
N ARG A 136 -11.25 5.19 4.30
CA ARG A 136 -12.15 4.21 4.93
C ARG A 136 -12.89 4.82 6.12
N ASN A 137 -12.31 5.83 6.77
CA ASN A 137 -12.95 6.59 7.84
C ASN A 137 -13.72 7.84 7.36
N LEU A 138 -14.07 7.93 6.07
CA LEU A 138 -14.76 9.11 5.50
C LEU A 138 -15.97 9.57 6.32
N LEU A 139 -16.92 8.67 6.61
CA LEU A 139 -18.10 9.02 7.40
C LEU A 139 -17.75 9.42 8.84
N ASN A 140 -16.70 8.87 9.42
CA ASN A 140 -16.24 9.24 10.75
C ASN A 140 -15.70 10.68 10.77
N VAL A 141 -14.91 11.03 9.75
CA VAL A 141 -14.37 12.38 9.57
C VAL A 141 -15.51 13.38 9.35
N ILE A 142 -16.46 13.06 8.47
CA ILE A 142 -17.64 13.91 8.20
C ILE A 142 -18.47 14.07 9.49
N GLY A 143 -18.78 12.98 10.19
CA GLY A 143 -19.56 13.01 11.43
C GLY A 143 -18.94 13.86 12.52
N ALA A 144 -17.64 13.69 12.78
CA ALA A 144 -16.92 14.49 13.77
C ALA A 144 -16.91 15.99 13.41
N ARG A 145 -16.74 16.32 12.13
CA ARG A 145 -16.76 17.72 11.67
C ARG A 145 -18.15 18.34 11.72
N LEU A 146 -19.20 17.59 11.34
CA LEU A 146 -20.59 18.06 11.44
C LEU A 146 -21.04 18.30 12.88
N LYS A 147 -20.56 17.46 13.82
CA LYS A 147 -20.80 17.62 15.27
C LYS A 147 -20.18 18.91 15.79
N LYS A 148 -18.96 19.25 15.34
CA LYS A 148 -18.25 20.49 15.70
C LYS A 148 -18.75 21.74 14.97
N THR A 149 -19.57 21.58 13.93
CA THR A 149 -19.98 22.66 13.01
C THR A 149 -21.51 22.69 12.85
N PRO A 150 -22.29 23.17 13.83
CA PRO A 150 -23.76 23.03 13.84
C PRO A 150 -24.49 23.64 12.65
N GLN A 151 -23.94 24.72 12.06
CA GLN A 151 -24.48 25.40 10.88
C GLN A 151 -24.24 24.66 9.55
N ALA A 152 -23.38 23.65 9.54
CA ALA A 152 -23.11 22.88 8.33
C ALA A 152 -24.29 21.96 7.98
N THR A 153 -24.69 21.96 6.73
CA THR A 153 -25.62 21.00 6.14
C THR A 153 -24.87 20.07 5.20
N LEU A 154 -25.39 18.86 5.04
CA LEU A 154 -24.80 17.83 4.18
C LEU A 154 -25.85 17.37 3.16
N THR A 155 -25.47 17.28 1.91
CA THR A 155 -26.26 16.58 0.89
C THR A 155 -25.56 15.27 0.54
N ILE A 156 -26.30 14.17 0.69
CA ILE A 156 -25.86 12.81 0.38
C ILE A 156 -26.59 12.37 -0.89
N THR A 157 -25.85 12.17 -1.97
CA THR A 157 -26.40 11.74 -3.26
C THR A 157 -26.02 10.29 -3.51
N GLY A 158 -26.98 9.39 -3.46
CA GLY A 158 -26.77 7.99 -3.82
C GLY A 158 -26.77 7.80 -5.33
N THR A 159 -25.85 6.98 -5.83
CA THR A 159 -25.75 6.68 -7.26
C THR A 159 -25.63 5.18 -7.53
N THR A 160 -25.80 4.82 -8.81
CA THR A 160 -25.54 3.48 -9.34
C THR A 160 -24.52 3.55 -10.47
N ASP A 161 -24.04 2.40 -10.94
CA ASP A 161 -23.22 2.34 -12.17
C ASP A 161 -24.04 2.39 -13.47
N GLY A 162 -25.37 2.54 -13.37
CA GLY A 162 -26.27 2.56 -14.51
C GLY A 162 -26.49 1.18 -15.16
N LYS A 163 -25.91 0.10 -14.63
CA LYS A 163 -26.00 -1.26 -15.18
C LYS A 163 -26.47 -2.30 -14.16
N GLU A 164 -26.14 -2.11 -12.89
CA GLU A 164 -26.48 -3.02 -11.79
C GLU A 164 -27.98 -3.25 -11.70
N LEU A 165 -28.35 -4.43 -11.22
CA LEU A 165 -29.73 -4.94 -11.17
C LEU A 165 -30.40 -5.15 -12.54
N GLY A 166 -29.69 -4.95 -13.65
CA GLY A 166 -30.20 -5.18 -15.00
C GLY A 166 -31.29 -4.18 -15.44
N LYS A 167 -31.89 -4.41 -16.61
CA LYS A 167 -32.82 -3.47 -17.24
C LYS A 167 -34.08 -3.16 -16.41
N ASN A 168 -34.54 -4.14 -15.62
CA ASN A 168 -35.78 -4.06 -14.85
C ASN A 168 -35.54 -3.86 -13.34
N GLY A 169 -34.29 -3.65 -12.93
CA GLY A 169 -33.94 -3.46 -11.53
C GLY A 169 -34.26 -2.06 -11.01
N ASP A 170 -34.68 -1.97 -9.75
CA ASP A 170 -34.96 -0.71 -9.05
C ASP A 170 -33.65 0.00 -8.64
N ARG A 171 -33.03 0.68 -9.62
CA ARG A 171 -31.78 1.42 -9.43
C ARG A 171 -31.97 2.69 -8.60
N ASP A 172 -33.11 3.40 -8.73
CA ASP A 172 -33.38 4.58 -7.90
C ASP A 172 -33.56 4.18 -6.43
N GLY A 173 -34.28 3.08 -6.16
CA GLY A 173 -34.43 2.54 -4.82
C GLY A 173 -33.10 2.08 -4.23
N LEU A 174 -32.21 1.46 -5.01
CA LEU A 174 -30.86 1.10 -4.56
C LEU A 174 -30.03 2.34 -4.23
N ALA A 175 -29.98 3.33 -5.14
CA ALA A 175 -29.30 4.60 -4.91
C ALA A 175 -29.80 5.28 -3.62
N ARG A 176 -31.13 5.31 -3.41
CA ARG A 176 -31.73 5.88 -2.21
C ARG A 176 -31.30 5.14 -0.96
N LYS A 177 -31.35 3.80 -0.96
CA LYS A 177 -30.93 2.97 0.18
C LYS A 177 -29.47 3.23 0.57
N ARG A 178 -28.58 3.45 -0.41
CA ARG A 178 -27.17 3.81 -0.15
C ARG A 178 -27.04 5.16 0.56
N ALA A 179 -27.74 6.18 0.06
CA ALA A 179 -27.72 7.50 0.68
C ALA A 179 -28.33 7.49 2.09
N GLU A 180 -29.46 6.79 2.27
CA GLU A 180 -30.12 6.65 3.57
C GLU A 180 -29.26 5.87 4.57
N TRP A 181 -28.50 4.86 4.13
CA TRP A 181 -27.57 4.15 5.00
C TRP A 181 -26.50 5.11 5.56
N ALA A 182 -25.89 5.94 4.70
CA ALA A 182 -24.89 6.91 5.12
C ALA A 182 -25.50 7.99 6.05
N LYS A 183 -26.72 8.45 5.76
CA LYS A 183 -27.47 9.36 6.65
C LYS A 183 -27.71 8.71 8.02
N ALA A 184 -28.23 7.49 8.05
CA ALA A 184 -28.53 6.76 9.27
C ALA A 184 -27.27 6.52 10.11
N TYR A 185 -26.14 6.28 9.47
CA TYR A 185 -24.85 6.17 10.15
C TYR A 185 -24.48 7.46 10.88
N LEU A 186 -24.53 8.62 10.19
CA LEU A 186 -24.20 9.92 10.78
C LEU A 186 -25.17 10.30 11.90
N VAL A 187 -26.46 10.03 11.73
CA VAL A 187 -27.48 10.30 12.77
C VAL A 187 -27.25 9.42 13.98
N SER A 188 -27.08 8.11 13.80
CA SER A 188 -27.00 7.15 14.91
C SER A 188 -25.65 7.16 15.64
N SER A 189 -24.53 7.29 14.91
CA SER A 189 -23.19 7.18 15.48
C SER A 189 -22.66 8.51 16.02
N PHE A 190 -23.10 9.64 15.45
CA PHE A 190 -22.60 10.97 15.81
C PHE A 190 -23.67 11.91 16.37
N GLY A 191 -24.94 11.49 16.40
CA GLY A 191 -26.04 12.33 16.88
C GLY A 191 -26.29 13.55 16.00
N ILE A 192 -25.97 13.48 14.71
CA ILE A 192 -26.24 14.59 13.78
C ILE A 192 -27.74 14.69 13.55
N ASP A 193 -28.28 15.91 13.68
CA ASP A 193 -29.68 16.18 13.38
C ASP A 193 -30.02 15.79 11.93
N ALA A 194 -31.04 14.95 11.77
CA ALA A 194 -31.46 14.42 10.48
C ALA A 194 -31.93 15.51 9.51
N ASP A 195 -32.40 16.66 10.02
CA ASP A 195 -32.85 17.80 9.20
C ASP A 195 -31.67 18.54 8.55
N ARG A 196 -30.45 18.38 9.09
CA ARG A 196 -29.22 18.91 8.48
C ARG A 196 -28.74 18.10 7.29
N ILE A 197 -29.31 16.92 7.04
CA ILE A 197 -28.84 15.96 6.04
C ILE A 197 -29.93 15.73 4.99
N ALA A 198 -29.70 16.25 3.79
CA ALA A 198 -30.56 16.02 2.63
C ALA A 198 -30.13 14.76 1.87
N VAL A 199 -31.10 13.92 1.50
CA VAL A 199 -30.88 12.74 0.64
C VAL A 199 -31.33 13.04 -0.78
N ARG A 200 -30.49 12.71 -1.74
CA ARG A 200 -30.73 12.80 -3.18
C ARG A 200 -30.40 11.47 -3.83
N THR A 201 -30.95 11.23 -5.01
CA THR A 201 -30.55 10.11 -5.88
C THR A 201 -30.19 10.63 -7.26
N SER A 202 -29.28 9.92 -7.91
CA SER A 202 -28.97 10.10 -9.33
C SER A 202 -28.74 8.73 -9.97
N SER A 203 -29.11 8.62 -11.25
CA SER A 203 -28.85 7.40 -12.02
C SER A 203 -27.35 7.17 -12.27
N SER A 204 -26.54 8.22 -12.22
CA SER A 204 -25.08 8.18 -12.44
C SER A 204 -24.37 9.21 -11.54
N PRO A 205 -23.10 8.97 -11.17
CA PRO A 205 -22.26 9.95 -10.49
C PRO A 205 -22.16 11.31 -11.20
N SER A 206 -21.88 12.37 -10.46
CA SER A 206 -21.67 13.72 -11.03
C SER A 206 -20.47 13.76 -11.97
N ARG A 207 -19.44 12.96 -11.68
CA ARG A 207 -18.23 12.78 -12.49
C ARG A 207 -17.96 11.28 -12.62
N PRO A 208 -18.62 10.59 -13.56
CA PRO A 208 -18.49 9.14 -13.68
C PRO A 208 -17.12 8.74 -14.23
N SER A 209 -16.58 7.65 -13.70
CA SER A 209 -15.46 6.93 -14.29
C SER A 209 -15.92 6.11 -15.50
N SER A 210 -14.96 5.51 -16.21
CA SER A 210 -15.24 4.72 -17.43
C SER A 210 -16.38 3.72 -17.22
N SER A 211 -17.42 3.81 -18.05
CA SER A 211 -18.57 2.90 -17.97
C SER A 211 -18.33 1.58 -18.71
N THR A 212 -17.24 1.45 -19.47
CA THR A 212 -16.87 0.24 -20.22
C THR A 212 -15.77 -0.56 -19.52
N ASP A 213 -15.05 0.05 -18.59
CA ASP A 213 -14.02 -0.60 -17.78
C ASP A 213 -14.63 -1.19 -16.50
N PRO A 214 -14.34 -2.46 -16.12
CA PRO A 214 -14.84 -3.05 -14.88
C PRO A 214 -14.52 -2.23 -13.62
N ASP A 215 -13.34 -1.62 -13.54
CA ASP A 215 -12.93 -0.78 -12.40
C ASP A 215 -13.69 0.54 -12.37
N GLY A 216 -13.91 1.14 -13.54
CA GLY A 216 -14.69 2.36 -13.67
C GLY A 216 -16.17 2.14 -13.34
N ILE A 217 -16.74 1.01 -13.76
CA ILE A 217 -18.08 0.56 -13.34
C ILE A 217 -18.13 0.42 -11.82
N ALA A 218 -17.12 -0.21 -11.22
CA ALA A 218 -17.05 -0.36 -9.77
C ALA A 218 -16.96 0.98 -9.00
N GLU A 219 -16.23 1.95 -9.53
CA GLU A 219 -16.16 3.30 -8.96
C GLU A 219 -17.47 4.08 -9.07
N ASN A 220 -18.29 3.79 -10.08
CA ASN A 220 -19.56 4.48 -10.28
C ASN A 220 -20.65 4.05 -9.28
N ARG A 221 -20.46 2.92 -8.60
CA ARG A 221 -21.29 2.47 -7.46
C ARG A 221 -20.86 3.20 -6.19
N ARG A 222 -21.33 4.43 -6.02
CA ARG A 222 -20.92 5.28 -4.90
C ARG A 222 -22.05 6.13 -4.33
N VAL A 223 -21.77 6.72 -3.19
CA VAL A 223 -22.51 7.81 -2.58
C VAL A 223 -21.61 9.03 -2.60
N GLU A 224 -22.10 10.15 -3.08
CA GLU A 224 -21.37 11.42 -3.14
C GLU A 224 -21.81 12.35 -2.01
N PHE A 225 -20.84 13.01 -1.39
CA PHE A 225 -21.06 13.95 -0.30
C PHE A 225 -20.77 15.38 -0.76
N SER A 226 -21.62 16.32 -0.36
CA SER A 226 -21.39 17.76 -0.52
C SER A 226 -21.91 18.52 0.70
N SER A 227 -21.29 19.64 1.04
CA SER A 227 -21.68 20.46 2.18
C SER A 227 -21.68 21.94 1.80
N ASN A 228 -22.52 22.73 2.48
CA ASN A 228 -22.45 24.19 2.42
C ASN A 228 -21.20 24.76 3.12
N VAL A 229 -20.51 23.96 3.94
CA VAL A 229 -19.26 24.32 4.61
C VAL A 229 -18.13 23.43 4.06
N PRO A 230 -17.16 23.99 3.31
CA PRO A 230 -16.07 23.21 2.68
C PRO A 230 -15.25 22.39 3.68
N ASP A 231 -15.04 22.90 4.90
CA ASP A 231 -14.23 22.25 5.93
C ASP A 231 -14.74 20.86 6.34
N ILE A 232 -16.02 20.56 6.11
CA ILE A 232 -16.58 19.22 6.36
C ILE A 232 -15.87 18.17 5.50
N LEU A 233 -15.53 18.51 4.26
CA LEU A 233 -14.89 17.64 3.27
C LEU A 233 -13.43 18.00 3.00
N ALA A 234 -12.84 18.90 3.79
CA ALA A 234 -11.45 19.30 3.62
C ALA A 234 -10.48 18.12 3.83
N PRO A 235 -9.28 18.14 3.23
CA PRO A 235 -8.22 17.19 3.53
C PRO A 235 -7.97 17.02 5.03
N VAL A 236 -7.49 15.85 5.44
CA VAL A 236 -7.08 15.58 6.83
C VAL A 236 -5.58 15.81 6.92
N VAL A 237 -5.16 16.70 7.83
CA VAL A 237 -3.75 16.99 8.09
C VAL A 237 -3.35 16.30 9.38
N ILE A 238 -2.37 15.39 9.29
CA ILE A 238 -1.80 14.72 10.45
C ILE A 238 -0.38 15.25 10.64
N THR A 239 -0.13 15.84 11.80
CA THR A 239 1.16 16.41 12.19
C THR A 239 1.74 15.57 13.30
N ALA A 240 2.96 15.09 13.12
CA ALA A 240 3.65 14.32 14.14
C ALA A 240 5.14 14.66 14.19
N ASP A 241 5.64 14.85 15.41
CA ASP A 241 7.07 15.03 15.63
C ASP A 241 7.78 13.68 15.70
N ASN A 242 9.07 13.68 15.37
CA ASN A 242 9.98 12.55 15.51
C ASN A 242 9.48 11.25 14.84
N GLN A 243 8.96 11.39 13.61
CA GLN A 243 8.55 10.25 12.79
C GLN A 243 9.76 9.65 12.09
N ARG A 244 9.82 8.32 12.02
CA ARG A 244 10.83 7.61 11.23
C ARG A 244 10.39 7.54 9.78
N VAL A 245 11.12 8.21 8.89
CA VAL A 245 10.78 8.26 7.45
C VAL A 245 11.92 7.65 6.66
N SER A 246 11.57 6.81 5.68
CA SER A 246 12.52 6.19 4.76
C SER A 246 12.76 7.07 3.54
N THR A 247 13.98 7.10 3.04
CA THR A 247 14.34 7.61 1.71
C THR A 247 15.08 6.50 0.96
N PRO A 248 14.51 5.96 -0.14
CA PRO A 248 13.18 6.26 -0.69
C PRO A 248 12.03 5.76 0.21
N ASP A 249 10.85 6.36 0.06
CA ASP A 249 9.59 5.92 0.70
C ASP A 249 8.77 4.99 -0.21
N LEU A 250 9.26 4.71 -1.42
CA LEU A 250 8.64 3.83 -2.40
C LEU A 250 9.73 3.01 -3.12
N VAL A 251 9.62 1.69 -3.00
CA VAL A 251 10.59 0.73 -3.53
C VAL A 251 9.90 -0.20 -4.53
N ASN A 252 10.52 -0.43 -5.68
CA ASN A 252 10.01 -1.29 -6.74
C ASN A 252 10.87 -2.55 -6.86
N PHE A 253 10.23 -3.71 -6.73
CA PHE A 253 10.85 -5.02 -6.93
C PHE A 253 10.56 -5.50 -8.35
N HIS A 254 11.59 -6.00 -9.04
CA HIS A 254 11.47 -6.50 -10.42
C HIS A 254 11.77 -8.01 -10.46
N PRO A 255 10.82 -8.87 -10.02
CA PRO A 255 11.01 -10.32 -10.07
C PRO A 255 11.02 -10.81 -11.52
N VAL A 256 11.87 -11.80 -11.80
CA VAL A 256 11.93 -12.50 -13.09
C VAL A 256 11.60 -13.96 -12.84
N VAL A 257 10.57 -14.48 -13.51
CA VAL A 257 10.13 -15.87 -13.39
C VAL A 257 10.17 -16.53 -14.76
N GLU A 258 11.01 -17.54 -14.89
CA GLU A 258 11.16 -18.38 -16.08
C GLU A 258 10.50 -19.73 -15.80
N SER A 259 9.53 -20.11 -16.64
CA SER A 259 8.77 -21.34 -16.49
C SER A 259 8.17 -21.76 -17.81
N GLU A 260 8.21 -23.06 -18.10
CA GLU A 260 7.49 -23.68 -19.23
C GLU A 260 5.97 -23.69 -18.98
N ASP A 261 5.55 -23.83 -17.72
CA ASP A 261 4.15 -23.76 -17.32
C ASP A 261 3.71 -22.33 -16.98
N SER A 262 2.41 -22.08 -17.11
CA SER A 262 1.80 -20.83 -16.69
C SER A 262 1.96 -20.62 -15.17
N VAL A 263 2.55 -19.49 -14.79
CA VAL A 263 2.58 -19.03 -13.40
C VAL A 263 1.15 -18.75 -12.95
N SER A 264 0.69 -19.41 -11.88
CA SER A 264 -0.66 -19.29 -11.34
C SER A 264 -0.75 -18.16 -10.33
N THR A 265 0.21 -18.09 -9.40
CA THR A 265 0.25 -17.16 -8.28
C THR A 265 1.68 -16.77 -7.91
N TRP A 266 1.82 -15.62 -7.25
CA TRP A 266 3.05 -15.19 -6.62
C TRP A 266 2.75 -14.46 -5.30
N SER A 267 3.73 -14.42 -4.40
CA SER A 267 3.73 -13.62 -3.19
C SER A 267 5.09 -12.98 -2.95
N LEU A 268 5.10 -11.81 -2.32
CA LEU A 268 6.28 -11.10 -1.83
C LEU A 268 6.03 -10.72 -0.36
N GLU A 269 6.75 -11.38 0.54
CA GLU A 269 6.79 -11.03 1.95
C GLU A 269 7.98 -10.12 2.21
N ILE A 270 7.76 -9.04 2.96
CA ILE A 270 8.78 -8.07 3.33
C ILE A 270 8.79 -8.01 4.86
N LEU A 271 9.96 -8.25 5.45
CA LEU A 271 10.14 -8.43 6.88
C LEU A 271 11.29 -7.57 7.39
N GLN A 272 11.30 -7.31 8.69
CA GLN A 272 12.45 -6.72 9.36
C GLN A 272 12.57 -7.34 10.74
N ALA A 273 13.72 -7.96 11.03
CA ALA A 273 13.91 -8.75 12.26
C ALA A 273 12.81 -9.82 12.47
N GLY A 274 12.32 -10.44 11.38
CA GLY A 274 11.22 -11.41 11.42
C GLY A 274 9.82 -10.81 11.63
N ARG A 275 9.68 -9.50 11.86
CA ARG A 275 8.38 -8.82 11.89
C ARG A 275 7.92 -8.58 10.45
N PRO A 276 6.72 -9.06 10.05
CA PRO A 276 6.17 -8.75 8.75
C PRO A 276 5.87 -7.26 8.64
N LEU A 277 6.45 -6.60 7.63
CA LEU A 277 6.17 -5.22 7.26
C LEU A 277 5.07 -5.18 6.19
N ARG A 278 5.15 -6.08 5.21
CA ARG A 278 4.19 -6.15 4.10
C ARG A 278 4.10 -7.56 3.53
N SER A 279 2.89 -7.93 3.13
CA SER A 279 2.60 -9.10 2.30
C SER A 279 1.90 -8.61 1.03
N LEU A 280 2.44 -8.97 -0.12
CA LEU A 280 1.89 -8.67 -1.44
C LEU A 280 1.72 -9.98 -2.20
N GLN A 281 0.67 -10.07 -3.02
CA GLN A 281 0.39 -11.28 -3.79
C GLN A 281 -0.32 -10.94 -5.09
N GLY A 282 -0.20 -11.83 -6.07
CA GLY A 282 -0.90 -11.69 -7.33
C GLY A 282 -1.05 -13.01 -8.07
N ARG A 283 -1.67 -12.93 -9.23
CA ARG A 283 -1.92 -14.06 -10.14
C ARG A 283 -1.19 -13.85 -11.45
N GLY A 284 -0.91 -14.93 -12.15
CA GLY A 284 -0.18 -14.85 -13.42
C GLY A 284 1.31 -14.58 -13.22
N ARG A 285 1.99 -14.19 -14.30
CA ARG A 285 3.38 -13.75 -14.22
C ARG A 285 3.47 -12.41 -13.48
N PRO A 286 4.39 -12.24 -12.53
CA PRO A 286 4.56 -10.97 -11.83
C PRO A 286 5.11 -9.90 -12.78
N SER A 287 4.66 -8.67 -12.58
CA SER A 287 5.28 -7.45 -13.10
C SER A 287 6.10 -6.78 -12.00
N THR A 288 6.46 -5.51 -12.17
CA THR A 288 7.00 -4.68 -11.09
C THR A 288 6.05 -4.68 -9.89
N ILE A 289 6.59 -4.89 -8.69
CA ILE A 289 5.86 -4.90 -7.42
C ILE A 289 6.31 -3.70 -6.60
N GLY A 290 5.42 -2.74 -6.37
CA GLY A 290 5.70 -1.56 -5.55
C GLY A 290 5.45 -1.79 -4.06
N TRP A 291 6.33 -1.27 -3.22
CA TRP A 291 6.19 -1.21 -1.77
C TRP A 291 6.35 0.23 -1.29
N SER A 292 5.24 0.81 -0.85
CA SER A 292 5.20 2.11 -0.16
C SER A 292 5.51 1.91 1.33
N ILE A 293 6.55 2.57 1.82
CA ILE A 293 7.04 2.52 3.20
C ILE A 293 6.43 3.69 3.96
N LYS A 294 5.52 3.40 4.90
CA LYS A 294 4.86 4.45 5.68
C LYS A 294 5.76 4.93 6.82
N PRO A 295 5.55 6.16 7.31
CA PRO A 295 6.24 6.63 8.49
C PRO A 295 6.09 5.65 9.67
N ASN A 296 7.21 5.35 10.34
CA ASN A 296 7.36 4.38 11.43
C ASN A 296 7.18 2.90 11.09
N ASP A 297 6.94 2.55 9.83
CA ASP A 297 6.93 1.14 9.42
C ASP A 297 8.28 0.49 9.73
N LEU A 298 9.39 1.18 9.47
CA LEU A 298 10.73 0.65 9.76
C LEU A 298 11.12 0.83 11.23
N SER A 299 11.86 -0.16 11.73
CA SER A 299 12.44 -0.23 13.07
C SER A 299 13.40 0.92 13.34
N SER A 300 13.51 1.31 14.60
CA SER A 300 14.56 2.21 15.09
C SER A 300 15.89 1.49 15.40
N GLN A 301 16.00 0.21 15.02
CA GLN A 301 17.23 -0.56 15.11
C GLN A 301 17.91 -0.62 13.75
N GLN A 302 19.23 -0.68 13.74
CA GLN A 302 20.04 -0.83 12.53
C GLN A 302 19.99 -2.27 12.03
N VAL A 303 18.81 -2.69 11.56
CA VAL A 303 18.52 -4.04 11.07
C VAL A 303 18.03 -3.95 9.63
N PRO A 304 18.58 -4.76 8.72
CA PRO A 304 18.13 -4.80 7.33
C PRO A 304 16.65 -5.15 7.17
N VAL A 305 16.10 -4.79 6.01
CA VAL A 305 14.83 -5.31 5.54
C VAL A 305 15.08 -6.57 4.71
N ASP A 306 14.44 -7.66 5.07
CA ASP A 306 14.49 -8.92 4.33
C ASP A 306 13.24 -9.04 3.44
N PHE A 307 13.37 -9.74 2.32
CA PHE A 307 12.25 -10.07 1.47
C PHE A 307 12.28 -11.54 1.03
N GLU A 308 11.11 -12.11 0.84
CA GLU A 308 10.88 -13.46 0.34
C GLU A 308 9.85 -13.42 -0.79
N PHE A 309 10.30 -13.64 -2.02
CA PHE A 309 9.45 -13.74 -3.20
C PHE A 309 9.21 -15.22 -3.53
N THR A 310 7.95 -15.64 -3.62
CA THR A 310 7.57 -16.99 -4.02
C THR A 310 6.70 -16.97 -5.26
N ALA A 311 7.02 -17.78 -6.27
CA ALA A 311 6.20 -17.99 -7.47
C ALA A 311 5.74 -19.44 -7.56
N ARG A 312 4.50 -19.66 -8.02
CA ARG A 312 3.89 -20.99 -8.18
C ARG A 312 3.30 -21.18 -9.57
N THR A 313 3.47 -22.36 -10.16
CA THR A 313 2.85 -22.73 -11.45
C THR A 313 1.45 -23.32 -11.25
N ALA A 314 0.70 -23.49 -12.33
CA ALA A 314 -0.56 -24.25 -12.30
C ALA A 314 -0.35 -25.75 -12.04
N GLY A 315 0.84 -26.28 -12.35
CA GLY A 315 1.24 -27.66 -12.11
C GLY A 315 1.59 -27.98 -10.65
N GLY A 316 1.67 -26.96 -9.79
CA GLY A 316 1.95 -27.11 -8.36
C GLY A 316 3.41 -26.85 -7.96
N ASP A 317 4.30 -26.59 -8.92
CA ASP A 317 5.69 -26.25 -8.63
C ASP A 317 5.78 -24.88 -7.97
N SER A 318 6.78 -24.72 -7.09
CA SER A 318 7.03 -23.48 -6.37
C SER A 318 8.52 -23.21 -6.31
N THR A 319 8.90 -21.95 -6.41
CA THR A 319 10.27 -21.47 -6.22
C THR A 319 10.25 -20.23 -5.35
N THR A 320 11.32 -20.03 -4.57
CA THR A 320 11.42 -18.95 -3.60
C THR A 320 12.77 -18.26 -3.71
N VAL A 321 12.76 -16.93 -3.74
CA VAL A 321 13.93 -16.06 -3.79
C VAL A 321 13.93 -15.21 -2.53
N VAL A 322 15.04 -15.22 -1.80
CA VAL A 322 15.24 -14.37 -0.63
C VAL A 322 16.29 -13.32 -0.90
N GLY A 323 16.18 -12.18 -0.23
CA GLY A 323 17.21 -11.16 -0.25
C GLY A 323 17.01 -10.12 0.84
N THR A 324 17.91 -9.15 0.85
CA THR A 324 18.02 -8.16 1.91
C THR A 324 18.34 -6.78 1.32
N ILE A 325 17.73 -5.74 1.89
CA ILE A 325 18.06 -4.33 1.66
C ILE A 325 18.66 -3.76 2.96
N PRO A 326 19.92 -3.31 2.95
CA PRO A 326 20.54 -2.62 4.08
C PRO A 326 19.74 -1.40 4.53
N VAL A 327 19.83 -1.08 5.83
CA VAL A 327 19.17 0.09 6.43
C VAL A 327 20.20 0.91 7.20
N ASP A 328 20.31 2.21 6.88
CA ASP A 328 21.03 3.17 7.70
C ASP A 328 20.03 3.99 8.52
N TYR A 329 20.00 3.76 9.84
CA TYR A 329 19.12 4.51 10.74
C TYR A 329 19.84 5.71 11.35
N VAL A 330 19.30 6.90 11.11
CA VAL A 330 19.80 8.20 11.55
C VAL A 330 18.81 8.80 12.55
N SER A 331 18.96 8.42 13.82
CA SER A 331 18.13 8.94 14.91
C SER A 331 18.37 10.42 15.19
N SER A 332 17.39 11.08 15.83
CA SER A 332 17.52 12.45 16.33
C SER A 332 18.72 12.63 17.27
N VAL A 333 19.09 11.58 18.02
CA VAL A 333 20.28 11.59 18.89
C VAL A 333 21.56 11.55 18.05
N ARG A 334 21.64 10.64 17.06
CA ARG A 334 22.79 10.55 16.16
C ARG A 334 23.01 11.86 15.42
N LYS A 335 21.94 12.49 14.91
CA LYS A 335 22.01 13.80 14.26
C LYS A 335 22.67 14.86 15.13
N ARG A 336 22.32 14.92 16.41
CA ARG A 336 22.94 15.88 17.36
C ARG A 336 24.38 15.54 17.69
N THR A 337 24.70 14.26 17.93
CA THR A 337 26.05 13.85 18.32
C THR A 337 27.06 13.98 17.16
N GLU A 338 26.62 13.70 15.93
CA GLU A 338 27.46 13.73 14.73
C GLU A 338 27.34 15.05 13.92
N ASN A 339 26.55 16.02 14.41
CA ASN A 339 26.23 17.27 13.70
C ASN A 339 25.68 17.05 12.28
N LEU A 340 24.79 16.07 12.11
CA LEU A 340 24.15 15.79 10.83
C LEU A 340 22.96 16.75 10.58
N PRO A 341 22.62 17.03 9.30
CA PRO A 341 21.47 17.85 8.97
C PRO A 341 20.15 17.29 9.52
N ASP A 342 19.25 18.20 9.92
CA ASP A 342 17.86 17.86 10.22
C ASP A 342 16.90 18.57 9.26
N ARG A 343 15.66 18.07 9.15
CA ARG A 343 14.66 18.59 8.22
C ARG A 343 13.23 18.41 8.72
N THR A 344 12.36 19.27 8.21
CA THR A 344 10.92 19.07 8.21
C THR A 344 10.51 18.53 6.84
N VAL A 345 9.62 17.54 6.83
CA VAL A 345 9.04 16.97 5.61
C VAL A 345 7.53 17.20 5.66
N ASP A 346 7.01 17.97 4.72
CA ASP A 346 5.59 18.15 4.50
C ASP A 346 5.18 17.42 3.21
N LYS A 347 4.34 16.39 3.32
CA LYS A 347 3.84 15.61 2.19
C LYS A 347 2.37 15.94 1.93
N TYR A 348 2.05 16.29 0.69
CA TYR A 348 0.69 16.64 0.27
C TYR A 348 0.26 15.72 -0.85
N SER A 349 -0.80 14.95 -0.65
CA SER A 349 -1.45 14.20 -1.74
C SER A 349 -2.67 14.97 -2.23
N LEU A 350 -2.65 15.44 -3.48
CA LEU A 350 -3.64 16.40 -3.99
C LEU A 350 -4.32 15.89 -5.26
N ILE A 351 -5.65 15.83 -5.24
CA ILE A 351 -6.50 15.53 -6.40
C ILE A 351 -6.94 16.85 -7.04
N LEU A 352 -6.08 17.42 -7.89
CA LEU A 352 -6.20 18.80 -8.40
C LEU A 352 -6.70 18.92 -9.85
N PHE A 353 -7.08 17.82 -10.48
CA PHE A 353 -7.34 17.83 -11.92
C PHE A 353 -8.64 17.12 -12.24
N ASP A 354 -9.38 17.72 -13.17
CA ASP A 354 -10.52 17.03 -13.78
C ASP A 354 -10.01 15.88 -14.68
N PHE A 355 -10.94 15.01 -15.06
CA PHE A 355 -10.69 13.90 -15.96
C PHE A 355 -10.06 14.40 -17.28
N ASP A 356 -8.98 13.74 -17.73
CA ASP A 356 -8.25 14.06 -18.97
C ASP A 356 -7.78 15.52 -19.09
N LYS A 357 -7.49 16.17 -17.96
CA LYS A 357 -6.95 17.54 -17.94
C LYS A 357 -5.70 17.66 -17.09
N ALA A 358 -4.83 18.59 -17.50
CA ALA A 358 -3.62 19.01 -16.78
C ALA A 358 -3.65 20.51 -16.43
N THR A 359 -4.80 21.18 -16.55
CA THR A 359 -4.99 22.59 -16.21
C THR A 359 -5.54 22.77 -14.80
N LEU A 360 -4.99 23.74 -14.05
CA LEU A 360 -5.47 24.10 -12.71
C LEU A 360 -6.59 25.14 -12.80
N ASN A 361 -7.79 24.79 -12.36
CA ASN A 361 -8.88 25.76 -12.16
C ASN A 361 -8.65 26.63 -10.90
N GLU A 362 -9.44 27.69 -10.72
CA GLU A 362 -9.28 28.63 -9.60
C GLU A 362 -9.37 27.97 -8.22
N ASP A 363 -10.27 27.00 -8.04
CA ASP A 363 -10.43 26.30 -6.76
C ASP A 363 -9.19 25.45 -6.43
N ASN A 364 -8.61 24.78 -7.42
CA ASN A 364 -7.40 23.98 -7.25
C ASN A 364 -6.16 24.86 -7.02
N GLN A 365 -6.11 26.04 -7.62
CA GLN A 365 -5.10 27.04 -7.31
C GLN A 365 -5.22 27.53 -5.87
N ARG A 366 -6.45 27.79 -5.39
CA ARG A 366 -6.71 28.18 -4.00
C ARG A 366 -6.30 27.09 -3.01
N ILE A 367 -6.52 25.81 -3.33
CA ILE A 367 -6.04 24.69 -2.51
C ILE A 367 -4.51 24.74 -2.40
N LEU A 368 -3.78 24.87 -3.50
CA LEU A 368 -2.31 24.97 -3.46
C LEU A 368 -1.84 26.18 -2.64
N GLU A 369 -2.52 27.31 -2.77
CA GLU A 369 -2.19 28.54 -2.03
C GLU A 369 -2.43 28.43 -0.53
N MET A 370 -3.56 27.85 -0.14
CA MET A 370 -3.95 27.71 1.27
C MET A 370 -3.21 26.59 1.98
N MET A 371 -2.94 25.49 1.28
CA MET A 371 -2.51 24.23 1.88
C MET A 371 -1.02 23.95 1.73
N VAL A 372 -0.43 24.27 0.57
CA VAL A 372 0.95 23.88 0.23
C VAL A 372 1.92 25.05 0.37
N LEU A 373 1.61 26.21 -0.21
CA LEU A 373 2.52 27.36 -0.17
C LEU A 373 2.99 27.74 1.25
N PRO A 374 2.17 27.65 2.32
CA PRO A 374 2.62 28.01 3.67
C PRO A 374 3.77 27.18 4.24
N SER A 375 4.01 25.95 3.72
CA SER A 375 5.14 25.12 4.15
C SER A 375 6.42 25.36 3.35
N ILE A 376 6.32 26.01 2.19
CA ILE A 376 7.48 26.30 1.34
C ILE A 376 8.22 27.52 1.91
N ARG A 377 9.39 27.27 2.49
CA ARG A 377 10.29 28.28 3.05
C ARG A 377 11.46 28.54 2.08
N ALA A 378 12.26 29.57 2.38
CA ALA A 378 13.54 29.77 1.70
C ALA A 378 14.43 28.54 1.90
N ASN A 379 15.08 28.08 0.83
CA ASN A 379 15.89 26.85 0.78
C ASN A 379 15.11 25.54 0.96
N SER A 380 13.78 25.56 0.92
CA SER A 380 13.01 24.32 0.82
C SER A 380 13.29 23.64 -0.53
N ARG A 381 13.26 22.32 -0.51
CA ARG A 381 13.28 21.49 -1.72
C ARG A 381 11.88 20.94 -1.95
N VAL A 382 11.32 21.22 -3.12
CA VAL A 382 9.95 20.85 -3.48
C VAL A 382 9.98 19.85 -4.62
N SER A 383 9.57 18.61 -4.34
CA SER A 383 9.41 17.56 -5.34
C SER A 383 7.93 17.42 -5.68
N VAL A 384 7.59 17.44 -6.97
CA VAL A 384 6.21 17.30 -7.46
C VAL A 384 6.09 16.05 -8.32
N ILE A 385 5.36 15.04 -7.85
CA ILE A 385 5.28 13.73 -8.50
C ILE A 385 3.83 13.45 -8.90
N GLY A 386 3.59 13.21 -10.19
CA GLY A 386 2.29 12.85 -10.72
C GLY A 386 2.12 11.34 -10.82
N TYR A 387 0.96 10.86 -10.39
CA TYR A 387 0.56 9.45 -10.50
C TYR A 387 -0.79 9.33 -11.23
N THR A 388 -1.07 8.15 -11.75
CA THR A 388 -2.39 7.76 -12.27
C THR A 388 -2.80 6.43 -11.66
N ASP A 389 -4.08 6.09 -11.76
CA ASP A 389 -4.53 4.72 -11.55
C ASP A 389 -4.29 3.87 -12.80
N ARG A 390 -4.71 2.61 -12.74
CA ARG A 390 -4.52 1.64 -13.83
C ARG A 390 -5.52 1.75 -14.99
N ILE A 391 -6.38 2.76 -14.98
CA ILE A 391 -7.39 2.93 -16.04
C ILE A 391 -6.78 3.81 -17.13
N GLY A 392 -6.61 3.23 -18.32
CA GLY A 392 -5.99 3.92 -19.45
C GLY A 392 -4.85 3.09 -20.04
N GLY A 393 -4.04 3.72 -20.89
CA GLY A 393 -2.81 3.10 -21.38
C GLY A 393 -1.58 3.74 -20.74
N ASP A 394 -0.58 2.92 -20.42
CA ASP A 394 0.63 3.28 -19.67
C ASP A 394 1.31 4.55 -20.21
N ASP A 395 1.54 4.63 -21.52
CA ASP A 395 2.21 5.77 -22.16
C ASP A 395 1.42 7.07 -22.01
N TYR A 396 0.10 6.98 -22.16
CA TYR A 396 -0.79 8.11 -21.99
C TYR A 396 -0.82 8.56 -20.53
N ASN A 397 -0.92 7.61 -19.59
CA ASN A 397 -0.93 7.85 -18.16
C ASN A 397 0.38 8.49 -17.66
N LYS A 398 1.51 8.04 -18.19
CA LYS A 398 2.83 8.64 -17.92
C LYS A 398 2.94 10.08 -18.43
N LYS A 399 2.43 10.35 -19.64
CA LYS A 399 2.42 11.72 -20.19
C LYS A 399 1.50 12.64 -19.37
N LEU A 400 0.28 12.22 -19.09
CA LEU A 400 -0.71 13.02 -18.36
C LEU A 400 -0.23 13.35 -16.93
N SER A 401 0.35 12.37 -16.23
CA SER A 401 0.91 12.61 -14.89
C SER A 401 2.09 13.58 -14.92
N ALA A 402 2.97 13.50 -15.92
CA ALA A 402 4.08 14.43 -16.09
C ALA A 402 3.60 15.87 -16.35
N GLU A 403 2.60 16.05 -17.20
CA GLU A 403 1.99 17.36 -17.48
C GLU A 403 1.35 17.95 -16.23
N ARG A 404 0.59 17.16 -15.47
CA ARG A 404 -0.01 17.58 -14.19
C ARG A 404 1.04 18.00 -13.16
N ALA A 405 2.10 17.21 -12.99
CA ALA A 405 3.20 17.53 -12.09
C ALA A 405 3.92 18.82 -12.51
N GLN A 406 4.15 19.00 -13.81
CA GLN A 406 4.77 20.21 -14.34
C GLN A 406 3.90 21.46 -14.09
N THR A 407 2.58 21.37 -14.30
CA THR A 407 1.66 22.48 -14.02
C THR A 407 1.70 22.91 -12.56
N VAL A 408 1.65 21.96 -11.61
CA VAL A 408 1.75 22.25 -10.17
C VAL A 408 3.11 22.84 -9.82
N ARG A 409 4.20 22.30 -10.37
CA ARG A 409 5.56 22.83 -10.16
C ARG A 409 5.67 24.29 -10.57
N LEU A 410 5.24 24.61 -11.80
CA LEU A 410 5.30 25.98 -12.34
C LEU A 410 4.45 26.94 -11.49
N PHE A 411 3.27 26.50 -11.05
CA PHE A 411 2.41 27.28 -10.17
C PHE A 411 3.10 27.62 -8.85
N LEU A 412 3.65 26.63 -8.14
CA LEU A 412 4.32 26.84 -6.86
C LEU A 412 5.59 27.69 -7.01
N GLN A 413 6.41 27.40 -8.03
CA GLN A 413 7.65 28.12 -8.32
C GLN A 413 7.40 29.61 -8.62
N SER A 414 6.30 29.94 -9.27
CA SER A 414 5.95 31.34 -9.56
C SER A 414 5.70 32.18 -8.30
N ARG A 415 5.33 31.55 -7.18
CA ARG A 415 4.95 32.18 -5.91
C ARG A 415 6.02 32.07 -4.82
N ALA A 416 6.81 31.00 -4.81
CA ALA A 416 7.91 30.81 -3.85
C ALA A 416 9.25 30.60 -4.58
N LYS A 417 9.90 31.70 -4.98
CA LYS A 417 11.08 31.66 -5.86
C LYS A 417 12.37 31.18 -5.19
N ASP A 418 12.43 31.26 -3.86
CA ASP A 418 13.63 30.95 -3.06
C ASP A 418 13.75 29.46 -2.68
N ALA A 419 12.88 28.61 -3.24
CA ALA A 419 12.93 27.16 -3.13
C ALA A 419 13.43 26.52 -4.43
N THR A 420 13.93 25.29 -4.34
CA THR A 420 14.30 24.49 -5.52
C THR A 420 13.19 23.51 -5.86
N TYR A 421 12.90 23.35 -7.15
CA TYR A 421 11.75 22.57 -7.62
C TYR A 421 12.16 21.47 -8.58
N SER A 422 11.59 20.28 -8.42
CA SER A 422 11.63 19.19 -9.40
C SER A 422 10.21 18.71 -9.72
N SER A 423 10.04 18.08 -10.88
CA SER A 423 8.75 17.47 -11.25
C SER A 423 8.93 16.21 -12.08
N SER A 424 8.14 15.17 -11.80
CA SER A 424 8.14 13.92 -12.53
C SER A 424 6.74 13.33 -12.71
N GLY A 425 6.55 12.56 -13.79
CA GLY A 425 5.34 11.78 -14.04
C GLY A 425 5.66 10.29 -14.04
N VAL A 426 5.13 9.58 -13.06
CA VAL A 426 5.33 8.12 -12.91
C VAL A 426 4.23 7.35 -13.66
N GLY A 427 3.05 7.95 -13.84
CA GLY A 427 1.88 7.27 -14.40
C GLY A 427 1.40 6.16 -13.48
N GLU A 428 0.97 5.04 -14.08
CA GLU A 428 0.50 3.84 -13.37
C GLU A 428 1.62 2.84 -13.06
N SER A 429 2.84 3.12 -13.54
CA SER A 429 4.00 2.22 -13.43
C SER A 429 4.41 1.94 -11.98
N THR A 430 3.89 2.70 -11.02
CA THR A 430 4.03 2.40 -9.60
C THR A 430 2.71 2.54 -8.88
N GLU A 431 2.30 1.44 -8.26
CA GLU A 431 1.09 1.36 -7.45
C GLU A 431 1.34 1.94 -6.05
N ILE A 432 1.09 3.24 -5.88
CA ILE A 432 1.20 3.91 -4.57
C ILE A 432 0.04 3.58 -3.63
N PHE A 433 -1.11 3.18 -4.16
CA PHE A 433 -2.28 2.70 -3.42
C PHE A 433 -2.93 1.51 -4.14
N PRO A 434 -3.59 0.59 -3.42
CA PRO A 434 -4.18 -0.62 -4.00
C PRO A 434 -5.20 -0.34 -5.12
N ASN A 435 -4.83 -0.55 -6.39
CA ASN A 435 -5.69 -0.35 -7.56
C ASN A 435 -6.84 -1.36 -7.63
N ALA A 436 -6.78 -2.45 -6.84
CA ALA A 436 -7.89 -3.38 -6.66
C ALA A 436 -9.11 -2.74 -5.97
N SER A 437 -8.90 -1.69 -5.16
CA SER A 437 -9.97 -0.97 -4.46
C SER A 437 -10.34 0.33 -5.18
N PRO A 438 -11.63 0.69 -5.29
CA PRO A 438 -12.07 2.00 -5.79
C PRO A 438 -11.44 3.18 -5.03
N ILE A 439 -11.25 3.04 -3.70
CA ILE A 439 -10.60 4.07 -2.88
C ILE A 439 -9.14 4.26 -3.32
N GLY A 440 -8.40 3.16 -3.46
CA GLY A 440 -7.01 3.20 -3.89
C GLY A 440 -6.87 3.84 -5.27
N ARG A 441 -7.74 3.50 -6.22
CA ARG A 441 -7.74 4.14 -7.56
C ARG A 441 -8.00 5.65 -7.51
N GLN A 442 -8.97 6.12 -6.72
CA GLN A 442 -9.17 7.57 -6.57
C GLN A 442 -7.95 8.26 -5.97
N LEU A 443 -7.31 7.63 -4.98
CA LEU A 443 -6.12 8.15 -4.34
C LEU A 443 -4.88 8.11 -5.26
N SER A 444 -4.81 7.16 -6.19
CA SER A 444 -3.73 7.07 -7.18
C SER A 444 -3.81 8.16 -8.25
N ARG A 445 -4.98 8.78 -8.47
CA ARG A 445 -5.18 9.94 -9.37
C ARG A 445 -4.73 11.25 -8.70
N THR A 446 -3.49 11.27 -8.22
CA THR A 446 -2.99 12.35 -7.35
C THR A 446 -1.70 12.96 -7.88
N VAL A 447 -1.45 14.20 -7.48
CA VAL A 447 -0.12 14.80 -7.49
C VAL A 447 0.37 14.88 -6.05
N GLN A 448 1.50 14.24 -5.78
CA GLN A 448 2.21 14.36 -4.52
C GLN A 448 3.17 15.55 -4.57
N VAL A 449 3.05 16.45 -3.60
CA VAL A 449 4.03 17.51 -3.37
C VAL A 449 4.75 17.21 -2.07
N ILE A 450 6.07 17.07 -2.12
CA ILE A 450 6.92 16.83 -0.96
C ILE A 450 7.80 18.06 -0.76
N VAL A 451 7.62 18.73 0.36
CA VAL A 451 8.41 19.90 0.76
C VAL A 451 9.37 19.49 1.86
N GLU A 452 10.66 19.52 1.57
CA GLU A 452 11.71 19.29 2.55
C GLU A 452 12.35 20.62 2.93
N THR A 453 12.28 20.99 4.21
CA THR A 453 12.85 22.24 4.71
C THR A 453 13.96 21.95 5.71
N PRO A 454 15.22 22.36 5.44
CA PRO A 454 16.31 22.21 6.39
C PRO A 454 15.98 22.89 7.72
N ARG A 455 16.26 22.22 8.83
CA ARG A 455 16.16 22.78 10.18
C ARG A 455 17.53 23.25 10.63
N ARG A 456 17.56 24.42 11.27
CA ARG A 456 18.76 24.98 11.89
C ARG A 456 18.96 24.44 13.28
#